data_AF-A0A833PP28-F1
#
_entry.id   AF-A0A833PP28-F1
#
_cell.length_a   1.000
_cell.length_b   1.000
_cell.length_c   1.000
_cell.angle_alpha   90.00
_cell.angle_beta   90.00
_cell.angle_gamma   90.00
#
_symmetry.space_group_name_H-M   'P 1'
#
loop_
_entity.id
_entity.type
_entity.pdbx_description
1 polymer ?
#
loop_
_entity_poly.entity_id
_entity_poly.type
_entity_poly.pdbx_seq_one_letter_code
_entity_poly.pdbx_strand_id
1 'polypeptide(L)'
;MSHFVLPPGTFGDIAASPSGGRLDQLLVTDEYRAAMRIATELGHPAVAGIESLLLRDFAEDATPIFQDRVKQYIGFRTRQIMEQMGYVLSQSKVKIGSILFYAGARYKQRDSWTYYVWQRASNPKKIALTADKHGERLPGIEPDCWIPLKPFTGAIHGVIVYGLKDEAVARKEIAEKGYFEYSRERLLRAA
;
A
#
# COMPACT_ATOMS: atom_id res chain seq x y z
N MET A 1 -3.05 6.87 -25.74
CA MET A 1 -3.23 7.15 -24.29
C MET A 1 -4.60 7.78 -24.11
N SER A 2 -5.55 7.06 -23.54
CA SER A 2 -6.88 7.59 -23.22
C SER A 2 -6.75 8.67 -22.15
N HIS A 3 -6.92 9.94 -22.53
CA HIS A 3 -7.08 11.05 -21.58
C HIS A 3 -8.39 10.84 -20.81
N PHE A 4 -8.30 10.22 -19.64
CA PHE A 4 -9.44 10.09 -18.74
C PHE A 4 -9.56 11.36 -17.90
N VAL A 5 -10.63 12.13 -18.16
CA VAL A 5 -10.98 13.31 -17.38
C VAL A 5 -11.65 12.84 -16.09
N LEU A 6 -11.03 13.17 -14.95
CA LEU A 6 -11.62 12.94 -13.64
C LEU A 6 -12.52 14.13 -13.28
N PRO A 7 -13.83 13.92 -13.04
CA PRO A 7 -14.73 15.02 -12.73
C PRO A 7 -14.36 15.64 -11.38
N PRO A 8 -14.34 16.97 -11.24
CA PRO A 8 -13.90 17.65 -10.03
C PRO A 8 -14.91 17.59 -8.87
N GLY A 9 -16.14 17.12 -9.12
CA GLY A 9 -17.20 17.05 -8.10
C GLY A 9 -17.51 18.44 -7.52
N THR A 10 -17.54 18.53 -6.19
CA THR A 10 -17.79 19.80 -5.47
C THR A 10 -16.58 20.75 -5.44
N PHE A 11 -15.46 20.39 -6.05
CA PHE A 11 -14.21 21.15 -6.06
C PHE A 11 -13.96 21.86 -7.39
N GLY A 12 -15.04 22.22 -8.11
CA GLY A 12 -14.91 22.91 -9.40
C GLY A 12 -14.15 24.23 -9.31
N ASP A 13 -14.27 24.93 -8.18
CA ASP A 13 -13.51 26.14 -7.84
C ASP A 13 -11.99 25.87 -7.77
N ILE A 14 -11.58 24.82 -7.06
CA ILE A 14 -10.16 24.44 -6.96
C ILE A 14 -9.67 23.94 -8.31
N ALA A 15 -10.41 23.07 -8.99
CA ALA A 15 -10.01 22.49 -10.27
C ALA A 15 -9.81 23.55 -11.37
N ALA A 16 -10.59 24.64 -11.34
CA ALA A 16 -10.44 25.76 -12.27
C ALA A 16 -9.28 26.70 -11.92
N SER A 17 -8.72 26.62 -10.71
CA SER A 17 -7.59 27.44 -10.29
C SER A 17 -6.26 26.98 -10.93
N PRO A 18 -5.26 27.86 -11.07
CA PRO A 18 -3.94 27.46 -11.57
C PRO A 18 -3.28 26.33 -10.76
N SER A 19 -3.42 26.36 -9.44
CA SER A 19 -2.88 25.31 -8.56
C SER A 19 -3.62 23.98 -8.71
N GLY A 20 -4.95 24.01 -8.87
CA GLY A 20 -5.75 22.81 -9.15
C GLY A 20 -5.42 22.19 -10.50
N GLY A 21 -5.26 23.01 -11.55
CA GLY A 21 -4.82 22.53 -12.87
C GLY A 21 -3.44 21.87 -12.82
N ARG A 22 -2.49 22.45 -12.08
CA ARG A 22 -1.17 21.85 -11.83
C ARG A 22 -1.27 20.53 -11.06
N LEU A 23 -2.07 20.48 -9.99
CA LEU A 23 -2.32 19.24 -9.24
C LEU A 23 -2.87 18.14 -10.13
N ASP A 24 -3.85 18.45 -10.97
CA ASP A 24 -4.46 17.49 -11.88
C ASP A 24 -3.47 16.89 -12.88
N GLN A 25 -2.54 17.71 -13.37
CA GLN A 25 -1.45 17.26 -14.25
C GLN A 25 -0.46 16.34 -13.51
N LEU A 26 -0.06 16.73 -12.30
CA LEU A 26 0.93 15.98 -11.51
C LEU A 26 0.39 14.65 -11.00
N LEU A 27 -0.82 14.63 -10.41
CA LEU A 27 -1.37 13.44 -9.74
C LEU A 27 -1.60 12.27 -10.70
N VAL A 28 -1.74 12.51 -12.01
CA VAL A 28 -1.94 11.46 -13.02
C VAL A 28 -0.64 10.95 -13.64
N THR A 29 0.51 11.52 -13.28
CA THR A 29 1.82 11.03 -13.73
C THR A 29 2.11 9.64 -13.17
N ASP A 30 2.98 8.89 -13.85
CA ASP A 30 3.37 7.55 -13.43
C ASP A 30 4.09 7.56 -12.08
N GLU A 31 4.87 8.61 -11.78
CA GLU A 31 5.58 8.74 -10.50
C GLU A 31 4.59 8.85 -9.32
N TYR A 32 3.59 9.73 -9.42
CA TYR A 32 2.57 9.88 -8.37
C TYR A 32 1.73 8.62 -8.21
N ARG A 33 1.31 8.01 -9.31
CA ARG A 33 0.54 6.76 -9.29
C ARG A 33 1.34 5.62 -8.67
N ALA A 34 2.62 5.50 -9.01
CA ALA A 34 3.51 4.51 -8.42
C ALA A 34 3.67 4.74 -6.91
N ALA A 35 3.84 5.99 -6.47
CA ALA A 35 3.98 6.32 -5.06
C ALA A 35 2.70 6.02 -4.25
N MET A 36 1.52 6.37 -4.78
CA MET A 36 0.23 6.01 -4.16
C MET A 36 0.06 4.48 -4.05
N ARG A 37 0.43 3.75 -5.10
CA ARG A 37 0.40 2.28 -5.13
C ARG A 37 1.32 1.67 -4.08
N ILE A 38 2.58 2.10 -4.03
CA ILE A 38 3.57 1.60 -3.08
C ILE A 38 3.10 1.86 -1.65
N ALA A 39 2.65 3.08 -1.34
CA ALA A 39 2.12 3.41 -0.02
C ALA A 39 0.94 2.50 0.36
N THR A 40 0.02 2.27 -0.60
CA THR A 40 -1.13 1.39 -0.39
C THR A 40 -0.73 -0.06 -0.13
N GLU A 41 0.17 -0.63 -0.94
CA GLU A 41 0.63 -2.02 -0.78
C GLU A 41 1.42 -2.21 0.52
N LEU A 42 2.11 -1.18 1.01
CA LEU A 42 2.75 -1.19 2.33
C LEU A 42 1.77 -0.98 3.51
N GLY A 43 0.48 -0.78 3.23
CA GLY A 43 -0.55 -0.57 4.25
C GLY A 43 -0.54 0.84 4.84
N HIS A 44 -0.04 1.84 4.12
CA HIS A 44 -0.14 3.25 4.45
C HIS A 44 -1.30 3.92 3.69
N PRO A 45 -1.78 5.09 4.14
CA PRO A 45 -2.70 5.89 3.33
C PRO A 45 -2.07 6.28 1.99
N ALA A 46 -2.82 6.18 0.89
CA ALA A 46 -2.28 6.44 -0.45
C ALA A 46 -1.70 7.87 -0.59
N VAL A 47 -2.37 8.85 0.02
CA VAL A 47 -1.94 10.26 -0.03
C VAL A 47 -0.60 10.50 0.68
N ALA A 48 -0.24 9.65 1.66
CA ALA A 48 1.05 9.76 2.33
C ALA A 48 2.23 9.43 1.39
N GLY A 49 1.99 8.61 0.36
CA GLY A 49 3.01 8.25 -0.62
C GLY A 49 3.44 9.43 -1.51
N ILE A 50 2.57 10.42 -1.70
CA ILE A 50 2.83 11.53 -2.63
C ILE A 50 3.22 12.84 -1.93
N GLU A 51 3.33 12.84 -0.59
CA GLU A 51 3.64 14.07 0.15
C GLU A 51 5.00 14.66 -0.23
N SER A 52 6.04 13.83 -0.33
CA SER A 52 7.37 14.28 -0.76
C SER A 52 7.36 14.81 -2.19
N LEU A 53 6.58 14.20 -3.08
CA LEU A 53 6.42 14.65 -4.46
C LEU A 53 5.72 16.00 -4.53
N LEU A 54 4.65 16.19 -3.76
CA LEU A 54 3.94 17.47 -3.68
C LEU A 54 4.85 18.57 -3.16
N LEU A 55 5.62 18.32 -2.09
CA LEU A 55 6.55 19.30 -1.53
C LEU A 55 7.68 19.64 -2.51
N ARG A 56 8.18 18.66 -3.26
CA ARG A 56 9.18 18.87 -4.32
C ARG A 56 8.60 19.71 -5.46
N ASP A 57 7.45 19.32 -5.97
CA ASP A 57 6.88 19.93 -7.17
C ASP A 57 6.25 21.29 -6.89
N PHE A 58 5.96 21.63 -5.63
CA PHE A 58 5.53 22.96 -5.18
C PHE A 58 6.63 23.69 -4.37
N ALA A 59 7.90 23.32 -4.53
CA ALA A 59 8.99 23.90 -3.74
C ALA A 59 9.11 25.43 -3.86
N GLU A 60 8.78 26.00 -5.02
CA GLU A 60 8.82 27.46 -5.25
C GLU A 60 7.70 28.22 -4.52
N ASP A 61 6.52 27.61 -4.39
CA ASP A 61 5.39 28.13 -3.61
C ASP A 61 4.50 26.98 -3.13
N ALA A 62 4.72 26.57 -1.88
CA ALA A 62 3.94 25.52 -1.25
C ALA A 62 2.62 26.04 -0.66
N THR A 63 2.41 27.36 -0.57
CA THR A 63 1.24 27.96 0.09
C THR A 63 -0.09 27.35 -0.34
N PRO A 64 -0.33 27.06 -1.64
CA PRO A 64 -1.60 26.47 -2.08
C PRO A 64 -1.86 25.08 -1.49
N ILE A 65 -0.85 24.20 -1.42
CA ILE A 65 -1.04 22.82 -0.95
C ILE A 65 -1.22 22.72 0.57
N PHE A 66 -0.90 23.78 1.31
CA PHE A 66 -1.18 23.88 2.74
C PHE A 66 -2.62 24.28 3.08
N GLN A 67 -3.39 24.77 2.10
CA GLN A 67 -4.79 25.15 2.31
C GLN A 67 -5.68 23.92 2.46
N ASP A 68 -6.55 23.93 3.46
CA ASP A 68 -7.41 22.78 3.79
C ASP A 68 -8.30 22.33 2.63
N ARG A 69 -8.84 23.28 1.87
CA ARG A 69 -9.69 22.97 0.70
C ARG A 69 -8.91 22.26 -0.41
N VAL A 70 -7.65 22.65 -0.62
CA VAL A 70 -6.76 22.02 -1.59
C VAL A 70 -6.34 20.63 -1.11
N LYS A 71 -6.05 20.45 0.18
CA LYS A 71 -5.78 19.11 0.76
C LYS A 71 -6.96 18.17 0.60
N GLN A 72 -8.18 18.66 0.83
CA GLN A 72 -9.41 17.89 0.58
C GLN A 72 -9.52 17.51 -0.90
N TYR A 73 -9.20 18.43 -1.81
CA TYR A 73 -9.18 18.16 -3.24
C TYR A 73 -8.15 17.09 -3.61
N ILE A 74 -6.92 17.17 -3.09
CA ILE A 74 -5.88 16.14 -3.30
C ILE A 74 -6.37 14.78 -2.80
N GLY A 75 -7.00 14.72 -1.62
CA GLY A 75 -7.59 13.49 -1.10
C GLY A 75 -8.68 12.92 -2.00
N PHE A 76 -9.56 13.78 -2.52
CA PHE A 76 -10.61 13.42 -3.48
C PHE A 76 -10.03 12.86 -4.78
N ARG A 77 -9.03 13.54 -5.36
CA ARG A 77 -8.35 13.09 -6.58
C ARG A 77 -7.59 11.79 -6.37
N THR A 78 -6.89 11.66 -5.25
CA THR A 78 -6.22 10.41 -4.86
C THR A 78 -7.20 9.25 -4.82
N ARG A 79 -8.40 9.45 -4.25
CA ARG A 79 -9.44 8.41 -4.25
C ARG A 79 -9.83 7.99 -5.67
N GLN A 80 -10.14 8.95 -6.54
CA GLN A 80 -10.52 8.65 -7.92
C GLN A 80 -9.42 7.88 -8.66
N ILE A 81 -8.16 8.28 -8.50
CA ILE A 81 -7.01 7.61 -9.10
C ILE A 81 -6.88 6.18 -8.58
N MET A 82 -6.97 5.97 -7.26
CA MET A 82 -6.90 4.63 -6.68
C MET A 82 -8.04 3.73 -7.17
N GLU A 83 -9.27 4.26 -7.25
CA GLU A 83 -10.43 3.52 -7.79
C GLU A 83 -10.23 3.15 -9.27
N GLN A 84 -9.68 4.06 -10.09
CA GLN A 84 -9.32 3.77 -11.47
C GLN A 84 -8.22 2.71 -11.61
N MET A 85 -7.29 2.66 -10.65
CA MET A 85 -6.25 1.64 -10.59
C MET A 85 -6.76 0.29 -10.08
N GLY A 86 -8.08 0.12 -9.88
CA GLY A 86 -8.70 -1.13 -9.44
C GLY A 86 -8.68 -1.37 -7.93
N TYR A 87 -8.29 -0.35 -7.15
CA TYR A 87 -8.32 -0.42 -5.70
C TYR A 87 -9.69 0.01 -5.15
N VAL A 88 -10.04 -0.52 -3.99
CA VAL A 88 -11.25 -0.16 -3.24
C VAL A 88 -10.88 0.40 -1.88
N LEU A 89 -11.71 1.31 -1.38
CA LEU A 89 -11.53 1.88 -0.05
C LEU A 89 -11.54 0.78 1.01
N SER A 90 -10.50 0.73 1.83
CA SER A 90 -10.36 -0.24 2.92
C SER A 90 -10.62 0.40 4.27
N GLN A 91 -10.01 1.56 4.53
CA GLN A 91 -10.15 2.29 5.79
C GLN A 91 -9.99 3.79 5.56
N SER A 92 -10.87 4.61 6.11
CA SER A 92 -10.79 6.08 6.08
C SER A 92 -10.23 6.65 7.38
N LYS A 93 -9.77 7.92 7.34
CA LYS A 93 -9.32 8.69 8.52
C LYS A 93 -8.16 8.04 9.29
N VAL A 94 -7.27 7.37 8.58
CA VAL A 94 -6.04 6.80 9.14
C VAL A 94 -5.05 7.93 9.36
N LYS A 95 -4.58 8.12 10.60
CA LYS A 95 -3.61 9.15 10.95
C LYS A 95 -2.33 9.00 10.13
N ILE A 96 -1.84 10.13 9.62
CA ILE A 96 -0.55 10.26 8.96
C ILE A 96 0.31 11.11 9.89
N GLY A 97 1.52 10.66 10.20
CA GLY A 97 2.45 11.37 11.08
C GLY A 97 3.19 12.47 10.33
N SER A 98 2.47 13.35 9.61
CA SER A 98 3.07 14.36 8.75
C SER A 98 2.39 15.72 8.85
N ILE A 99 3.06 16.75 8.32
CA ILE A 99 2.61 18.15 8.42
C ILE A 99 1.57 18.45 7.33
N LEU A 100 1.74 17.89 6.12
CA LEU A 100 0.86 18.22 5.00
C LEU A 100 -0.52 17.59 5.18
N PHE A 101 -0.58 16.33 5.63
CA PHE A 101 -1.83 15.60 5.82
C PHE A 101 -1.94 15.05 7.24
N TYR A 102 -3.00 15.41 7.96
CA TYR A 102 -3.28 14.83 9.27
C TYR A 102 -3.74 13.37 9.18
N ALA A 103 -4.54 13.05 8.16
CA ALA A 103 -5.09 11.72 7.95
C ALA A 103 -5.41 11.47 6.48
N GLY A 104 -5.52 10.20 6.11
CA GLY A 104 -5.86 9.77 4.76
C GLY A 104 -6.65 8.46 4.73
N ALA A 105 -6.78 7.92 3.52
CA ALA A 105 -7.47 6.66 3.26
C ALA A 105 -6.48 5.56 2.84
N ARG A 106 -6.66 4.37 3.42
CA ARG A 106 -6.05 3.12 2.95
C ARG A 106 -6.95 2.46 1.95
N TYR A 107 -6.33 1.82 0.97
CA TYR A 107 -7.00 1.06 -0.06
C TYR A 107 -6.49 -0.37 -0.07
N LYS A 108 -7.22 -1.24 -0.76
CA LYS A 108 -6.81 -2.61 -1.06
C LYS A 108 -7.22 -2.94 -2.48
N GLN A 109 -6.53 -3.87 -3.13
CA GLN A 109 -7.05 -4.40 -4.40
C GLN A 109 -8.39 -5.10 -4.15
N ARG A 110 -9.30 -5.03 -5.12
CA ARG A 110 -10.62 -5.67 -5.00
C ARG A 110 -10.51 -7.16 -4.66
N ASP A 111 -9.55 -7.84 -5.28
CA ASP A 111 -9.29 -9.27 -5.11
C ASP A 111 -8.08 -9.52 -4.18
N SER A 112 -7.86 -8.62 -3.21
CA SER A 112 -6.72 -8.72 -2.30
C SER A 112 -6.81 -9.97 -1.43
N TRP A 113 -5.73 -10.73 -1.42
CA TRP A 113 -5.52 -11.89 -0.54
C TRP A 113 -4.79 -11.44 0.73
N THR A 114 -5.24 -11.93 1.90
CA THR A 114 -4.52 -11.73 3.17
C THR A 114 -3.63 -12.93 3.44
N TYR A 115 -2.34 -12.68 3.61
CA TYR A 115 -1.38 -13.70 4.02
C TYR A 115 -1.20 -13.65 5.53
N TYR A 116 -1.49 -14.76 6.18
CA TYR A 116 -1.11 -14.98 7.56
C TYR A 116 0.31 -15.54 7.58
N VAL A 117 1.16 -14.91 8.38
CA VAL A 117 2.60 -15.17 8.37
C VAL A 117 2.99 -15.89 9.63
N TRP A 118 3.82 -16.91 9.48
CA TRP A 118 4.28 -17.76 10.56
C TRP A 118 5.80 -17.84 10.49
N GLN A 119 6.44 -17.74 11.63
CA GLN A 119 7.87 -17.90 11.77
C GLN A 119 8.18 -19.13 12.58
N ARG A 120 9.15 -19.93 12.14
CA ARG A 120 9.55 -21.12 12.89
C ARG A 120 10.36 -20.73 14.12
N ALA A 121 10.01 -21.26 15.28
CA ALA A 121 10.67 -20.94 16.54
C ALA A 121 12.15 -21.34 16.53
N SER A 122 12.47 -22.54 16.03
CA SER A 122 13.85 -23.03 15.92
C SER A 122 14.71 -22.26 14.92
N ASN A 123 14.09 -21.65 13.90
CA ASN A 123 14.79 -20.95 12.84
C ASN A 123 13.99 -19.72 12.37
N PRO A 124 14.30 -18.52 12.89
CA PRO A 124 13.62 -17.29 12.51
C PRO A 124 13.73 -16.90 11.03
N LYS A 125 14.53 -17.62 10.23
CA LYS A 125 14.60 -17.44 8.78
C LYS A 125 13.55 -18.27 8.04
N LYS A 126 12.99 -19.31 8.66
CA LYS A 126 11.92 -20.12 8.09
C LYS A 126 10.60 -19.42 8.30
N ILE A 127 9.96 -19.08 7.19
CA ILE A 127 8.66 -18.43 7.14
C ILE A 127 7.68 -19.37 6.45
N ALA A 128 6.46 -19.44 6.96
CA ALA A 128 5.33 -20.01 6.26
C ALA A 128 4.23 -18.96 6.06
N LEU A 129 3.53 -19.05 4.94
CA LEU A 129 2.37 -18.23 4.61
C LEU A 129 1.15 -19.12 4.50
N THR A 130 0.02 -18.67 5.04
CA THR A 130 -1.28 -19.35 4.91
C THR A 130 -2.37 -18.37 4.49
N ALA A 131 -3.48 -18.90 3.96
CA ALA A 131 -4.71 -18.14 3.71
C ALA A 131 -5.63 -18.12 4.93
N ASP A 132 -5.51 -19.13 5.79
CA ASP A 132 -6.32 -19.26 7.00
C ASP A 132 -5.58 -18.64 8.20
N LYS A 133 -6.36 -18.04 9.10
CA LYS A 133 -5.85 -17.31 10.26
C LYS A 133 -5.21 -18.22 11.32
N HIS A 134 -5.56 -19.51 11.32
CA HIS A 134 -5.21 -20.43 12.40
C HIS A 134 -4.02 -21.34 12.05
N GLY A 135 -3.59 -21.34 10.79
CA GLY A 135 -2.52 -22.20 10.31
C GLY A 135 -2.89 -23.68 10.35
N GLU A 136 -4.17 -24.04 10.11
CA GLU A 136 -4.69 -25.39 10.38
C GLU A 136 -3.92 -26.50 9.65
N ARG A 137 -3.34 -26.19 8.48
CA ARG A 137 -2.58 -27.12 7.65
C ARG A 137 -1.07 -26.98 7.77
N LEU A 138 -0.59 -26.12 8.68
CA LEU A 138 0.85 -26.01 8.90
C LEU A 138 1.38 -27.28 9.55
N PRO A 139 2.49 -27.84 9.04
CA PRO A 139 3.11 -29.00 9.65
C PRO A 139 3.72 -28.59 11.00
N GLY A 140 3.12 -29.05 12.09
CA GLY A 140 3.70 -28.97 13.43
C GLY A 140 4.52 -30.22 13.71
N ILE A 141 5.83 -30.08 13.88
CA ILE A 141 6.67 -31.14 14.45
C ILE A 141 7.00 -30.67 15.86
N GLU A 142 6.30 -31.17 16.87
CA GLU A 142 6.70 -30.91 18.26
C GLU A 142 8.15 -31.39 18.46
N PRO A 143 9.00 -30.62 19.19
CA PRO A 143 8.69 -29.43 19.99
C PRO A 143 8.80 -28.09 19.23
N ASP A 144 9.01 -28.10 17.92
CA ASP A 144 9.24 -26.90 17.11
C ASP A 144 7.91 -26.28 16.63
N CYS A 145 7.55 -25.15 17.22
CA CYS A 145 6.28 -24.47 16.97
C CYS A 145 6.40 -23.31 15.97
N TRP A 146 5.26 -22.98 15.37
CA TRP A 146 5.09 -21.80 14.52
C TRP A 146 4.63 -20.60 15.36
N ILE A 147 5.35 -19.50 15.26
CA ILE A 147 5.05 -18.23 15.92
C ILE A 147 4.31 -17.34 14.92
N PRO A 148 3.07 -16.90 15.21
CA PRO A 148 2.34 -16.01 14.32
C PRO A 148 3.00 -14.63 14.28
N LEU A 149 3.18 -14.09 13.08
CA LEU A 149 3.61 -12.72 12.82
C LEU A 149 2.43 -11.88 12.29
N LYS A 150 2.67 -10.58 12.13
CA LYS A 150 1.68 -9.66 11.58
C LYS A 150 1.27 -10.09 10.16
N PRO A 151 -0.04 -10.25 9.86
CA PRO A 151 -0.49 -10.56 8.52
C PRO A 151 -0.29 -9.36 7.58
N PHE A 152 -0.25 -9.63 6.29
CA PHE A 152 -0.15 -8.58 5.27
C PHE A 152 -1.04 -8.85 4.05
N THR A 153 -1.18 -7.83 3.23
CA THR A 153 -1.86 -7.87 1.93
C THR A 153 -0.98 -7.21 0.89
N GLY A 154 -0.93 -7.76 -0.32
CA GLY A 154 -0.22 -7.19 -1.46
C GLY A 154 1.23 -7.68 -1.64
N ALA A 155 1.65 -7.72 -2.91
CA ALA A 155 2.92 -8.27 -3.36
C ALA A 155 4.12 -7.56 -2.73
N ILE A 156 4.15 -6.22 -2.80
CA ILE A 156 5.31 -5.43 -2.37
C ILE A 156 5.61 -5.64 -0.89
N HIS A 157 4.58 -5.71 -0.04
CA HIS A 157 4.77 -5.98 1.39
C HIS A 157 5.43 -7.35 1.62
N GLY A 158 4.93 -8.38 0.92
CA GLY A 158 5.48 -9.73 0.99
C GLY A 158 6.96 -9.77 0.58
N VAL A 159 7.31 -9.09 -0.51
CA VAL A 159 8.69 -9.01 -1.01
C VAL A 159 9.59 -8.27 -0.01
N ILE A 160 9.21 -7.06 0.42
CA ILE A 160 10.08 -6.18 1.21
C ILE A 160 10.22 -6.68 2.66
N VAL A 161 9.10 -7.04 3.30
CA VAL A 161 9.10 -7.37 4.74
C VAL A 161 9.44 -8.84 4.98
N TYR A 162 8.95 -9.71 4.09
CA TYR A 162 9.05 -11.16 4.28
C TYR A 162 9.94 -11.86 3.26
N GLY A 163 10.49 -11.17 2.25
CA GLY A 163 11.38 -11.77 1.26
C GLY A 163 10.68 -12.74 0.30
N LEU A 164 9.37 -12.59 0.10
CA LEU A 164 8.61 -13.40 -0.84
C LEU A 164 9.11 -13.12 -2.27
N LYS A 165 9.58 -14.15 -2.98
CA LYS A 165 10.14 -13.99 -4.34
C LYS A 165 9.08 -14.06 -5.44
N ASP A 166 8.10 -14.94 -5.28
CA ASP A 166 7.03 -15.16 -6.26
C ASP A 166 5.68 -15.36 -5.56
N GLU A 167 4.82 -14.34 -5.66
CA GLU A 167 3.48 -14.39 -5.05
C GLU A 167 2.56 -15.40 -5.76
N ALA A 168 2.68 -15.57 -7.08
CA ALA A 168 1.82 -16.46 -7.84
C ALA A 168 2.07 -17.92 -7.45
N VAL A 169 3.35 -18.30 -7.30
CA VAL A 169 3.74 -19.63 -6.80
C VAL A 169 3.24 -19.83 -5.38
N ALA A 170 3.42 -18.84 -4.50
CA ALA A 170 2.93 -18.93 -3.13
C ALA A 170 1.41 -19.13 -3.06
N ARG A 171 0.62 -18.36 -3.83
CA ARG A 171 -0.84 -18.54 -3.89
C ARG A 171 -1.24 -19.92 -4.37
N LYS A 172 -0.59 -20.43 -5.41
CA LYS A 172 -0.85 -21.76 -5.95
C LYS A 172 -0.60 -22.83 -4.90
N GLU A 173 0.56 -22.78 -4.24
CA GLU A 173 0.89 -23.77 -3.19
C GLU A 173 -0.02 -23.67 -1.96
N ILE A 174 -0.39 -22.46 -1.54
CA ILE A 174 -1.35 -22.29 -0.45
C ILE A 174 -2.72 -22.86 -0.84
N ALA A 175 -3.17 -22.67 -2.07
CA ALA A 175 -4.43 -23.23 -2.55
C ALA A 175 -4.42 -24.77 -2.58
N GLU A 176 -3.28 -25.38 -2.96
CA GLU A 176 -3.13 -26.84 -3.07
C GLU A 176 -2.88 -27.51 -1.70
N LYS A 177 -1.94 -26.97 -0.92
CA LYS A 177 -1.42 -27.59 0.33
C LYS A 177 -1.97 -26.95 1.60
N GLY A 178 -2.45 -25.71 1.51
CA GLY A 178 -2.85 -24.89 2.66
C GLY A 178 -1.79 -23.93 3.17
N TYR A 179 -0.54 -24.09 2.73
CA TYR A 179 0.57 -23.25 3.16
C TYR A 179 1.67 -23.15 2.10
N PHE A 180 2.51 -22.13 2.21
CA PHE A 180 3.74 -21.97 1.43
C PHE A 180 4.92 -21.68 2.35
N GLU A 181 5.95 -22.52 2.33
CA GLU A 181 7.14 -22.41 3.17
C GLU A 181 8.36 -21.94 2.38
N TYR A 182 9.14 -21.04 2.95
CA TYR A 182 10.41 -20.62 2.37
C TYR A 182 11.39 -20.10 3.43
N SER A 183 12.65 -19.95 3.04
CA SER A 183 13.67 -19.31 3.87
C SER A 183 13.88 -17.88 3.40
N ARG A 184 13.76 -16.90 4.31
CA ARG A 184 14.14 -15.52 4.01
C ARG A 184 15.67 -15.38 4.05
N GLU A 185 16.22 -14.78 3.01
CA GLU A 185 17.61 -14.34 2.97
C GLU A 185 17.65 -12.89 3.46
N ARG A 186 18.48 -12.60 4.48
CA ARG A 186 18.75 -11.20 4.83
C ARG A 186 19.79 -10.65 3.86
N LEU A 187 19.52 -9.49 3.27
CA LEU A 187 20.49 -8.79 2.42
C LEU A 187 21.69 -8.26 3.19
N LEU A 188 21.57 -8.01 4.51
CA LEU A 188 22.67 -7.63 5.39
C LEU A 188 22.68 -8.50 6.66
N ARG A 189 23.87 -8.99 7.06
CA ARG A 189 24.07 -9.71 8.32
C ARG A 189 23.93 -8.75 9.51
N ALA A 190 23.55 -9.28 10.67
CA ALA A 190 23.87 -8.61 11.93
C ALA A 190 25.41 -8.60 12.07
N ALA A 191 25.97 -7.44 12.38
CA ALA A 191 27.32 -7.34 12.92
C ALA A 191 27.38 -8.03 14.28
#